data_AF-A0A9D5TQU4-F1
#
_entry.id   AF-A0A9D5TQU4-F1
#
_cell.length_a   1.000
_cell.length_b   1.000
_cell.length_c   1.000
_cell.angle_alpha   90.00
_cell.angle_beta   90.00
_cell.angle_gamma   90.00
#
_symmetry.space_group_name_H-M   'P 1'
#
loop_
_entity.id
_entity.type
_entity.pdbx_description
1 polymer ?
#
loop_
_entity_poly.entity_id
_entity_poly.type
_entity_poly.pdbx_seq_one_letter_code
_entity_poly.pdbx_strand_id
1 'polypeptide(L)' 'KGYAPSDELVKELQNYVKKVTAPYKYPRIVEFVDELPKTLGGKIKRAEIRKSNHENQ' A
#
# COMPACT_ATOMS: atom_id res chain seq x y z
N LYS A 1 9.27 8.75 15.09
CA LYS A 1 7.98 8.09 15.46
C LYS A 1 7.74 6.98 14.44
N GLY A 2 7.77 5.71 14.85
CA GLY A 2 7.32 4.61 14.00
C GLY A 2 5.80 4.46 14.13
N TYR A 3 5.13 4.02 13.07
CA TYR A 3 3.71 3.67 13.09
C TYR A 3 3.60 2.15 13.07
N ALA A 4 2.82 1.59 13.99
CA ALA A 4 2.49 0.17 13.95
C ALA A 4 1.33 -0.06 12.96
N PRO A 5 1.35 -1.16 12.19
CA PRO A 5 0.20 -1.57 11.39
C PRO A 5 -1.04 -1.73 12.27
N SER A 6 -2.15 -1.08 11.91
CA SER A 6 -3.43 -1.23 12.60
C SER A 6 -4.60 -0.93 11.67
N ASP A 7 -5.77 -1.49 11.98
CA ASP A 7 -7.01 -1.22 11.22
C ASP A 7 -7.43 0.25 11.28
N GLU A 8 -7.12 0.92 12.39
CA GLU A 8 -7.34 2.36 12.56
C GLU A 8 -6.49 3.16 11.57
N LEU A 9 -5.21 2.80 11.43
CA LEU A 9 -4.29 3.43 10.50
C LEU A 9 -4.70 3.18 9.04
N VAL A 10 -5.19 1.96 8.72
CA VAL A 10 -5.77 1.68 7.39
C VAL A 10 -6.92 2.64 7.09
N LYS A 11 -7.88 2.78 8.01
CA LYS A 11 -9.03 3.68 7.83
C LYS A 11 -8.60 5.13 7.71
N GLU A 12 -7.63 5.57 8.51
CA GLU A 12 -7.07 6.92 8.45
C GLU A 12 -6.48 7.21 7.05
N LEU A 13 -5.60 6.32 6.56
CA LEU A 13 -4.98 6.46 5.24
C LEU A 13 -6.01 6.46 4.11
N GLN A 14 -6.99 5.55 4.15
CA GLN A 14 -8.07 5.51 3.17
C GLN A 14 -8.90 6.79 3.17
N ASN A 15 -9.27 7.29 4.36
CA ASN A 15 -10.05 8.52 4.50
C ASN A 15 -9.28 9.75 4.02
N TYR A 16 -7.98 9.80 4.30
CA TYR A 16 -7.11 10.86 3.80
C TYR A 16 -7.08 10.88 2.27
N VAL A 17 -6.81 9.73 1.62
CA VAL A 17 -6.74 9.66 0.15
C VAL A 17 -8.09 9.99 -0.51
N LYS A 18 -9.22 9.57 0.10
CA LYS A 18 -10.57 9.95 -0.39
C LYS A 18 -10.83 11.46 -0.35
N LYS A 19 -10.26 12.18 0.62
CA LYS A 19 -10.41 13.64 0.76
C LYS A 19 -9.52 14.41 -0.22
N VAL A 20 -8.30 13.91 -0.45
CA VAL A 20 -7.28 14.62 -1.25
C VAL A 20 -7.39 14.31 -2.75
N THR A 21 -7.97 13.18 -3.11
CA THR A 21 -8.10 12.72 -4.50
C THR A 21 -9.55 12.52 -4.90
N ALA A 22 -9.80 12.21 -6.17
CA ALA A 22 -11.16 11.87 -6.60
C ALA A 22 -11.66 10.60 -5.86
N PRO A 23 -12.92 10.57 -5.38
CA PRO A 23 -13.42 9.53 -4.48
C PRO A 23 -13.27 8.09 -4.97
N TYR A 24 -13.17 7.86 -6.28
CA TYR A 24 -13.05 6.52 -6.87
C TYR A 24 -11.59 6.00 -6.96
N LYS A 25 -10.58 6.85 -6.75
CA LYS A 25 -9.15 6.50 -6.89
C LYS A 25 -8.49 6.06 -5.58
N TYR A 26 -9.24 5.98 -4.48
CA TYR A 26 -8.69 5.57 -3.19
C TYR A 26 -8.25 4.09 -3.16
N PRO A 27 -7.24 3.74 -2.35
CA PRO A 27 -6.83 2.35 -2.16
C PRO A 27 -7.90 1.57 -1.39
N ARG A 28 -8.43 0.51 -2.00
CA ARG A 28 -9.43 -0.38 -1.36
C ARG A 28 -8.81 -1.35 -0.37
N ILE A 29 -7.57 -1.75 -0.64
CA ILE A 29 -6.77 -2.68 0.18
C ILE A 29 -5.49 -1.94 0.55
N VAL A 30 -5.10 -2.03 1.82
CA VAL A 30 -3.83 -1.51 2.34
C VAL A 30 -3.19 -2.64 3.11
N GLU A 31 -1.98 -3.02 2.70
CA GLU A 31 -1.17 -4.03 3.36
C GLU A 31 0.14 -3.38 3.79
N PHE A 32 0.54 -3.62 5.03
CA PHE A 32 1.79 -3.13 5.57
C PHE A 32 2.84 -4.22 5.43
N VAL A 33 3.98 -3.87 4.86
CA VAL A 33 5.13 -4.76 4.68
C VAL A 33 6.36 -4.11 5.28
N ASP A 34 7.28 -4.91 5.79
CA ASP A 34 8.54 -4.42 6.36
C ASP A 34 9.41 -3.75 5.29
N GLU A 35 9.39 -4.28 4.06
CA GLU A 35 10.10 -3.70 2.93
C GLU A 35 9.39 -3.89 1.59
N LEU A 36 9.66 -2.97 0.66
CA LEU A 36 9.19 -3.08 -0.72
C LEU A 36 10.26 -3.73 -1.58
N PRO A 37 9.89 -4.66 -2.49
CA PRO A 37 10.83 -5.24 -3.43
C PRO A 37 11.37 -4.16 -4.36
N LYS A 38 12.69 -4.00 -4.38
CA LYS A 38 13.39 -2.97 -5.17
C LYS A 38 14.48 -3.59 -6.05
N THR A 39 14.86 -2.88 -7.10
CA THR A 39 16.06 -3.18 -7.88
C THR A 39 17.31 -2.72 -7.13
N LEU A 40 18.49 -3.12 -7.60
CA LEU A 40 19.78 -2.63 -7.05
C LEU A 40 19.89 -1.09 -7.06
N GLY A 41 19.25 -0.43 -8.03
CA GLY A 41 19.14 1.03 -8.08
C GLY A 41 17.97 1.63 -7.30
N GLY A 42 17.30 0.86 -6.44
CA GLY A 42 16.23 1.32 -5.55
C GLY A 42 14.84 1.49 -6.18
N LYS A 43 14.66 1.20 -7.48
CA LYS A 43 13.35 1.29 -8.15
C LYS A 43 12.43 0.18 -7.64
N ILE A 44 11.20 0.52 -7.25
CA ILE A 44 10.21 -0.46 -6.79
C ILE A 44 9.82 -1.40 -7.95
N LYS A 45 9.91 -2.71 -7.70
CA LYS A 45 9.53 -3.77 -8.65
C LYS A 45 8.02 -4.02 -8.62
N ARG A 46 7.25 -3.11 -9.26
CA ARG A 46 5.78 -3.20 -9.28
C ARG A 46 5.23 -4.49 -9.92
N ALA A 47 5.95 -5.08 -10.87
CA ALA A 47 5.52 -6.34 -11.49
C ALA A 47 5.51 -7.51 -10.50
N GLU A 48 6.49 -7.55 -9.59
CA GLU A 48 6.60 -8.57 -8.54
C GLU A 48 5.48 -8.39 -7.51
N ILE A 49 5.23 -7.15 -7.06
CA ILE A 49 4.11 -6.84 -6.17
C ILE A 49 2.77 -7.30 -6.76
N ARG A 50 2.54 -7.05 -8.05
CA ARG A 50 1.31 -7.52 -8.72
C ARG A 50 1.22 -9.05 -8.74
N LYS A 51 2.32 -9.74 -9.00
CA LYS A 51 2.37 -11.21 -9.01
C LYS A 51 2.06 -11.77 -7.62
N SER A 52 2.71 -11.27 -6.57
CA SER A 52 2.44 -11.69 -5.19
C SER A 52 0.98 -11.47 -4.79
N ASN A 53 0.38 -10.32 -5.18
CA ASN A 53 -1.04 -10.07 -4.93
C ASN A 53 -1.98 -11.06 -5.63
N HIS A 54 -1.59 -11.58 -6.80
CA HIS A 54 -2.36 -12.62 -7.50
C HIS A 54 -2.23 -14.00 -6.84
N GLU A 55 -1.07 -14.31 -6.27
CA GLU A 55 -0.80 -15.58 -5.59
C GLU A 55 -1.45 -15.64 -4.19
N ASN A 56 -1.63 -14.49 -3.54
CA ASN A 56 -2.26 -14.38 -2.23
C ASN A 56 -3.81 -14.34 -2.27
N GLN A 57 -4.42 -14.50 -3.45
CA GLN A 57 -5.88 -14.56 -3.67
C GLN A 57 -6.34 -15.99 -3.90
#